data_AF-A0A947WVA0-F1
#
_entry.id   AF-A0A947WVA0-F1
#
_cell.length_a   1.000
_cell.length_b   1.000
_cell.length_c   1.000
_cell.angle_alpha   90.00
_cell.angle_beta   90.00
_cell.angle_gamma   90.00
#
_symmetry.space_group_name_H-M   'P 1'
#
loop_
_entity.id
_entity.type
_entity.pdbx_description
1 polymer ?
#
loop_
_entity_poly.entity_id
_entity_poly.type
_entity_poly.pdbx_seq_one_letter_code
_entity_poly.pdbx_strand_id
1 'polypeptide(L)'
;MAYTIIIFLVGIALGGVLAWIITKKSCAQDCKPQKQYVSTLQSQKKTENKQKILNLLQTQTKITNNDAEKMLKVSNTTAERYLNQLEKEGKIKQIGKTGRYTYYKRV
;
A
#
# COMPACT_ATOMS: atom_id res chain seq x y z
N MET A 1 4.60 -63.06 27.66
CA MET A 1 4.59 -62.93 26.19
C MET A 1 3.62 -61.88 25.67
N ALA A 2 2.37 -61.81 26.14
CA ALA A 2 1.42 -60.77 25.69
C ALA A 2 1.79 -59.34 26.14
N TYR A 3 2.30 -59.17 27.37
CA TYR A 3 2.63 -57.86 27.93
C TYR A 3 3.81 -57.16 27.25
N THR A 4 4.80 -57.92 26.78
CA THR A 4 5.94 -57.37 26.04
C THR A 4 5.50 -56.79 24.70
N ILE A 5 4.56 -57.44 24.01
CA ILE A 5 3.97 -56.96 22.75
C ILE A 5 3.20 -55.64 22.98
N ILE A 6 2.47 -55.54 24.09
CA ILE A 6 1.71 -54.32 24.44
C ILE A 6 2.64 -53.13 24.69
N ILE A 7 3.78 -53.32 25.39
CA ILE A 7 4.75 -52.24 25.65
C ILE A 7 5.35 -51.69 24.34
N PHE A 8 5.72 -52.56 23.40
CA PHE A 8 6.26 -52.13 22.10
C PHE A 8 5.25 -51.32 21.30
N LEU A 9 3.98 -51.72 21.29
CA LEU A 9 2.91 -51.01 20.57
C LEU A 9 2.63 -49.62 21.16
N VAL A 10 2.60 -49.51 22.50
CA VAL A 10 2.42 -48.21 23.19
C VAL A 10 3.62 -47.29 22.95
N GLY A 11 4.84 -47.84 22.95
CA GLY A 11 6.06 -47.07 22.66
C GLY A 11 6.10 -46.48 21.25
N ILE A 12 5.69 -47.25 20.24
CA ILE A 12 5.60 -46.79 18.84
C ILE A 12 4.54 -45.69 18.69
N ALA A 13 3.39 -45.85 19.34
CA ALA A 13 2.32 -44.85 19.31
C ALA A 13 2.76 -43.52 19.96
N LEU A 14 3.39 -43.57 21.14
CA LEU A 14 3.90 -42.37 21.82
C LEU A 14 5.06 -41.70 21.05
N GLY A 15 5.96 -42.50 20.49
CA GLY A 15 7.07 -42.01 19.65
C GLY A 15 6.60 -41.29 18.39
N GLY A 16 5.59 -41.84 17.70
CA GLY A 16 4.99 -41.23 16.52
C GLY A 16 4.33 -39.88 16.80
N VAL A 17 3.64 -39.75 17.94
CA VAL A 17 3.02 -38.48 18.36
C VAL A 17 4.06 -37.42 18.70
N LEU A 18 5.13 -37.78 19.41
CA LEU A 18 6.24 -36.86 19.72
C LEU A 18 6.96 -36.37 18.46
N ALA A 19 7.23 -37.28 17.52
CA ALA A 19 7.85 -36.93 16.25
C ALA A 19 6.99 -35.95 15.43
N TRP A 20 5.68 -36.20 15.33
CA TRP A 20 4.73 -35.35 14.60
C TRP A 20 4.65 -33.93 15.16
N ILE A 21 4.66 -33.78 16.49
CA ILE A 21 4.65 -32.47 17.17
C ILE A 21 5.91 -31.67 16.82
N ILE A 22 7.07 -32.32 16.78
CA ILE A 22 8.36 -31.65 16.51
C ILE A 22 8.48 -31.25 15.03
N THR A 23 7.99 -32.08 14.11
CA THR A 23 8.14 -31.82 12.65
C THR A 23 7.23 -30.72 12.10
N LYS A 24 6.27 -30.18 12.87
CA LYS A 24 5.27 -29.22 12.37
C LYS A 24 5.75 -27.75 12.31
N LYS A 25 7.00 -27.44 12.69
CA LYS A 25 7.40 -26.04 12.98
C LYS A 25 8.31 -25.33 11.96
N SER A 26 8.29 -25.70 10.68
CA SER A 26 9.14 -25.05 9.66
C SER A 26 8.36 -24.66 8.42
N CYS A 27 7.96 -23.38 8.34
CA CYS A 27 7.81 -22.54 7.14
C CYS A 27 7.12 -21.21 7.55
N ALA A 28 7.83 -20.40 8.32
CA ALA A 28 7.58 -18.95 8.39
C ALA A 28 8.89 -18.25 8.01
N GLN A 29 9.45 -18.67 6.87
CA GLN A 29 10.48 -17.93 6.16
C GLN A 29 9.79 -16.84 5.34
N ASP A 30 10.19 -15.62 5.64
CA ASP A 30 10.25 -14.51 4.70
C ASP A 30 8.91 -13.95 4.18
N CYS A 31 8.21 -13.26 5.06
CA CYS A 31 7.63 -11.97 4.69
C CYS A 31 8.03 -10.96 5.78
N LYS A 32 9.02 -10.10 5.50
CA LYS A 32 9.19 -8.88 6.29
C LYS A 32 7.95 -8.01 6.04
N PRO A 33 7.07 -7.73 7.03
CA PRO A 33 6.17 -6.61 6.88
C PRO A 33 7.03 -5.35 6.98
N GLN A 34 7.15 -4.58 5.89
CA GLN A 34 7.63 -3.19 5.98
C GLN A 34 6.61 -2.40 6.81
N LYS A 35 6.88 -2.36 8.11
CA LYS A 35 6.01 -1.81 9.14
C LYS A 35 6.03 -0.28 9.09
N GLN A 36 5.22 0.27 8.19
CA GLN A 36 4.21 1.29 8.46
C GLN A 36 4.40 2.10 9.76
N TYR A 37 5.44 2.93 9.85
CA TYR A 37 5.60 3.90 10.95
C TYR A 37 5.86 5.34 10.49
N VAL A 38 6.18 5.56 9.20
CA VAL A 38 6.33 6.91 8.60
C VAL A 38 4.99 7.44 8.03
N SER A 39 3.90 6.72 8.27
CA SER A 39 2.63 6.88 7.56
C SER A 39 1.82 8.10 7.95
N THR A 40 1.93 8.64 9.16
CA THR A 40 1.02 9.71 9.62
C THR A 40 1.39 11.06 9.02
N LEU A 41 2.64 11.51 9.18
CA LEU A 41 3.08 12.82 8.66
C LEU A 41 3.10 12.88 7.13
N GLN A 42 3.50 11.79 6.48
CA GLN A 42 3.47 11.71 5.02
C GLN A 42 2.02 11.70 4.48
N SER A 43 1.08 11.06 5.18
CA SER A 43 -0.33 11.08 4.81
C SER A 43 -0.97 12.45 5.03
N GLN A 44 -0.59 13.17 6.08
CA GLN A 44 -1.06 14.54 6.34
C GLN A 44 -0.60 15.49 5.23
N LYS A 45 0.71 15.56 4.94
CA LYS A 45 1.24 16.40 3.85
C LYS A 45 0.61 16.09 2.49
N LYS A 46 0.37 14.81 2.21
CA LYS A 46 -0.32 14.37 0.99
C LYS A 46 -1.74 14.92 0.92
N THR A 47 -2.49 14.85 2.02
CA THR A 47 -3.87 15.33 2.10
C THR A 47 -3.92 16.86 1.98
N GLU A 48 -3.01 17.56 2.65
CA GLU A 48 -2.86 19.02 2.53
C GLU A 48 -2.54 19.45 1.11
N ASN A 49 -1.62 18.77 0.44
CA ASN A 49 -1.24 19.07 -0.94
C ASN A 49 -2.40 18.87 -1.92
N LYS A 50 -3.19 17.81 -1.72
CA LYS A 50 -4.44 17.61 -2.48
C LYS A 50 -5.44 18.73 -2.23
N GLN A 51 -5.62 19.13 -0.98
CA GLN A 51 -6.53 20.23 -0.64
C GLN A 51 -6.09 21.55 -1.27
N LYS A 52 -4.78 21.82 -1.29
CA LYS A 52 -4.18 22.97 -1.96
C LYS A 52 -4.50 22.99 -3.46
N ILE A 53 -4.40 21.86 -4.15
CA ILE A 53 -4.80 21.74 -5.57
C ILE A 53 -6.30 22.07 -5.74
N LEU A 54 -7.16 21.53 -4.88
CA LEU A 54 -8.61 21.79 -4.96
C LEU A 54 -8.94 23.25 -4.71
N ASN A 55 -8.30 23.88 -3.73
CA ASN A 55 -8.47 25.31 -3.43
C ASN A 55 -8.00 26.18 -4.61
N LEU A 56 -6.91 25.81 -5.29
CA LEU A 56 -6.51 26.51 -6.52
C LEU A 56 -7.53 26.34 -7.64
N LEU A 57 -8.13 25.16 -7.78
CA LEU A 57 -9.18 24.94 -8.77
C LEU A 57 -10.50 25.67 -8.44
N GLN A 58 -10.63 26.28 -7.26
CA GLN A 58 -11.71 27.22 -6.96
C GLN A 58 -11.43 28.61 -7.52
N THR A 59 -10.17 29.04 -7.54
CA THR A 59 -9.79 30.37 -8.05
C THR A 59 -9.41 30.34 -9.53
N GLN A 60 -8.89 29.23 -10.02
CA GLN A 60 -8.46 29.01 -11.39
C GLN A 60 -9.33 27.92 -12.04
N THR A 61 -9.73 28.15 -13.29
CA THR A 61 -10.60 27.22 -14.03
C THR A 61 -9.89 25.96 -14.54
N LYS A 62 -8.55 25.92 -14.55
CA LYS A 62 -7.73 24.79 -14.99
C LYS A 62 -6.37 24.79 -14.29
N ILE A 63 -5.76 23.61 -14.16
CA ILE A 63 -4.40 23.45 -13.63
C ILE A 63 -3.61 22.46 -14.48
N THR A 64 -2.33 22.73 -14.74
CA THR A 64 -1.41 21.76 -15.38
C THR A 64 -0.56 21.03 -14.35
N ASN A 65 0.09 19.93 -14.75
CA ASN A 65 1.01 19.22 -13.85
C ASN A 65 2.18 20.13 -13.39
N ASN A 66 2.71 20.94 -14.30
CA ASN A 66 3.79 21.89 -14.01
C ASN A 66 3.37 22.96 -13.00
N ASP A 67 2.11 23.40 -13.03
CA ASP A 67 1.59 24.36 -12.06
C ASP A 67 1.50 23.73 -10.67
N ALA A 68 1.00 22.48 -10.59
CA ALA A 68 0.96 21.72 -9.35
C ALA A 68 2.37 21.44 -8.79
N GLU A 69 3.35 21.14 -9.65
CA GLU A 69 4.76 20.94 -9.29
C GLU A 69 5.33 22.20 -8.61
N LYS A 70 5.20 23.35 -9.28
CA LYS A 70 5.71 24.64 -8.78
C LYS A 70 5.03 25.09 -7.49
N MET A 71 3.71 24.89 -7.40
CA MET A 71 2.93 25.30 -6.23
C MET A 71 3.28 24.46 -5.00
N LEU A 72 3.35 23.14 -5.18
CA LEU A 72 3.58 22.21 -4.08
C LEU A 72 5.06 22.00 -3.77
N LYS A 73 5.97 22.49 -4.63
CA LYS A 73 7.42 22.29 -4.56
C LYS A 73 7.78 20.81 -4.44
N VAL A 74 7.09 19.98 -5.23
CA VAL A 74 7.32 18.54 -5.32
C VAL A 74 7.89 18.18 -6.69
N SER A 75 8.29 16.94 -6.91
CA SER A 75 8.71 16.49 -8.24
C SER A 75 7.51 16.34 -9.19
N ASN A 76 7.76 16.48 -10.50
CA ASN A 76 6.79 16.21 -11.57
C ASN A 76 5.98 14.91 -11.35
N THR A 77 6.64 13.79 -11.03
CA THR A 77 5.98 12.49 -10.77
C THR A 77 5.11 12.51 -9.50
N THR A 78 5.51 13.29 -8.49
CA THR A 78 4.73 13.43 -7.25
C THR A 78 3.48 14.26 -7.47
N ALA A 79 3.57 15.35 -8.25
CA ALA A 79 2.43 16.16 -8.65
C ALA A 79 1.43 15.33 -9.46
N GLU A 80 1.93 14.57 -10.45
CA GLU A 80 1.12 13.68 -11.28
C GLU A 80 0.36 12.65 -10.41
N ARG A 81 1.05 12.03 -9.45
CA ARG A 81 0.43 11.08 -8.52
C ARG A 81 -0.71 11.70 -7.71
N TYR A 82 -0.60 12.97 -7.29
CA TYR A 82 -1.67 13.64 -6.55
C TYR A 82 -2.85 13.99 -7.44
N LEU A 83 -2.60 14.48 -8.65
CA LEU A 83 -3.65 14.76 -9.64
C LEU A 83 -4.39 13.48 -10.03
N ASN A 84 -3.68 12.41 -10.35
CA ASN A 84 -4.27 11.10 -10.67
C ASN A 84 -5.11 10.55 -9.52
N GLN A 85 -4.71 10.79 -8.27
CA GLN A 85 -5.53 10.39 -7.12
C GLN A 85 -6.79 11.24 -6.98
N LEU A 86 -6.71 12.56 -7.19
CA LEU A 86 -7.88 13.43 -7.17
C LEU A 86 -8.86 13.10 -8.30
N GLU A 87 -8.35 12.67 -9.45
CA GLU A 87 -9.16 12.19 -10.57
C GLU A 87 -9.83 10.86 -10.25
N LYS A 88 -9.10 9.90 -9.68
CA LYS A 88 -9.67 8.63 -9.19
C LYS A 88 -10.72 8.86 -8.09
N GLU A 89 -10.55 9.89 -7.27
CA GLU A 89 -11.54 10.33 -6.27
C GLU A 89 -12.73 11.08 -6.89
N GLY A 90 -12.71 11.34 -8.20
CA GLY A 90 -13.80 12.02 -8.92
C GLY A 90 -13.90 13.53 -8.68
N LYS A 91 -12.87 14.15 -8.07
CA LYS A 91 -12.88 15.59 -7.74
C LYS A 91 -12.44 16.48 -8.89
N ILE A 92 -11.60 15.94 -9.76
CA ILE A 92 -11.07 16.61 -10.94
C ILE A 92 -11.11 15.65 -12.13
N LYS A 93 -11.00 16.17 -13.34
CA LYS A 93 -10.94 15.38 -14.57
C LYS A 93 -9.84 15.91 -15.47
N GLN A 94 -9.04 14.99 -16.02
CA GLN A 94 -8.06 15.30 -17.04
C GLN A 94 -8.76 15.63 -18.37
N ILE A 95 -8.35 16.73 -18.98
CA ILE A 95 -8.74 17.13 -20.32
C ILE A 95 -7.50 17.03 -21.20
N GLY A 96 -7.62 16.29 -22.30
CA GLY A 96 -6.51 15.90 -23.17
C GLY A 96 -6.00 14.49 -22.84
N LYS A 97 -5.47 13.81 -23.85
CA LYS A 97 -5.01 12.41 -23.71
C LYS A 97 -3.58 12.32 -23.17
N THR A 98 -2.64 13.05 -23.77
CA THR A 98 -1.22 13.02 -23.43
C THR A 98 -0.51 14.32 -23.86
N GLY A 99 0.61 14.63 -23.21
CA GLY A 99 1.52 15.70 -23.62
C GLY A 99 1.23 17.10 -23.04
N ARG A 100 1.89 18.12 -23.60
CA ARG A 100 1.88 19.50 -23.08
C ARG A 100 0.51 20.18 -23.00
N TYR A 101 -0.49 19.66 -23.71
CA TYR A 101 -1.84 20.20 -23.75
C TYR A 101 -2.78 19.54 -22.73
N THR A 102 -2.29 18.64 -21.88
CA THR A 102 -3.10 18.05 -20.81
C THR A 102 -3.23 19.01 -19.63
N TYR A 103 -4.46 19.22 -19.19
CA TYR A 103 -4.77 20.01 -18.00
C TYR A 103 -5.93 19.35 -17.24
N TYR A 104 -6.08 19.72 -15.97
CA TYR A 104 -7.14 19.20 -15.11
C TYR A 104 -8.15 20.29 -14.81
N LYS A 105 -9.43 19.91 -14.73
CA LYS A 105 -10.54 20.78 -14.32
C LYS A 105 -11.32 20.13 -13.20
N ARG A 106 -11.97 20.94 -12.36
CA ARG A 106 -12.91 20.43 -11.37
C ARG A 106 -14.13 19.81 -12.06
N VAL A 107 -14.63 18.71 -11.50
CA VAL A 107 -15.91 18.09 -11.89
C VAL A 107 -17.03 18.64 -11.04
#